data_AF-A0A292Q6H4-F1
#
_entry.id   AF-A0A292Q6H4-F1
#
_cell.length_a   1.000
_cell.length_b   1.000
_cell.length_c   1.000
_cell.angle_alpha   90.00
_cell.angle_beta   90.00
_cell.angle_gamma   90.00
#
_symmetry.space_group_name_H-M   'P 1'
#
loop_
_entity.id
_entity.type
_entity.pdbx_description
1 polymer ?
#
loop_
_entity_poly.entity_id
_entity_poly.type
_entity_poly.pdbx_seq_one_letter_code
_entity_poly.pdbx_strand_id
1 'polypeptide(L)'
;MASPYQPMENPDTVIEHQTILQDAQNPALDLTPDRPAGDLMWNVHPEWHKHYQDRAERLKAKNSREMQNVEAYWVKRYDALDKEIAEKSTQIGQLENSLKKANMACVKLYDNFNLRGALGAERIVEHAKELNKFHGNCPSGTQAALNVLATTHAFKKILAGEIKARGLDEKDVQSCIPLVYHECSKRAHGNTGMITIYSEDHTSNECAALVAFLKLQSGWGGGLKWREVDER
;
A
#
# COMPACT_ATOMS: atom_id res chain seq x y z
N MET A 1 -3.17 10.16 7.63
CA MET A 1 -4.43 10.58 8.28
C MET A 1 -5.56 10.03 7.42
N ALA A 2 -6.20 8.95 7.86
CA ALA A 2 -7.30 8.33 7.10
C ALA A 2 -8.58 9.16 7.30
N SER A 3 -9.23 9.52 6.18
CA SER A 3 -10.51 10.21 6.19
C SER A 3 -11.57 9.31 6.85
N PRO A 4 -12.42 9.83 7.76
CA PRO A 4 -13.52 9.06 8.30
C PRO A 4 -14.46 8.65 7.16
N TYR A 5 -14.75 7.35 7.09
CA TYR A 5 -15.67 6.77 6.14
C TYR A 5 -17.07 7.36 6.39
N GLN A 6 -17.56 8.19 5.46
CA GLN A 6 -18.97 8.58 5.46
C GLN A 6 -19.77 7.44 4.83
N PRO A 7 -20.68 6.78 5.57
CA PRO A 7 -21.53 5.75 4.97
C PRO A 7 -22.33 6.40 3.83
N MET A 8 -22.23 5.84 2.62
CA MET A 8 -23.09 6.25 1.51
C MET A 8 -24.53 5.97 1.91
N GLU A 9 -25.29 7.01 2.18
CA GLU A 9 -26.73 6.91 2.37
C GLU A 9 -27.35 6.38 1.08
N ASN A 10 -28.04 5.25 1.18
CA ASN A 10 -28.77 4.66 0.06
C ASN A 10 -29.91 5.63 -0.32
N PRO A 11 -29.98 6.13 -1.57
CA PRO A 11 -31.00 7.10 -1.98
C PRO A 11 -32.44 6.60 -1.81
N ASP A 12 -32.64 5.27 -1.75
CA ASP A 12 -33.98 4.68 -1.53
C ASP A 12 -34.50 4.86 -0.09
N THR A 13 -33.62 5.07 0.90
CA THR A 13 -34.03 5.32 2.30
C THR A 13 -34.47 6.77 2.57
N VAL A 14 -34.14 7.71 1.67
CA VAL A 14 -34.48 9.13 1.85
C VAL A 14 -35.96 9.40 1.51
N ILE A 15 -36.56 8.58 0.65
CA ILE A 15 -37.94 8.80 0.18
C ILE A 15 -38.97 8.37 1.24
N GLU A 16 -38.74 7.30 2.01
CA GLU A 16 -39.71 6.85 3.04
C GLU A 16 -39.75 7.76 4.28
N HIS A 17 -38.62 8.39 4.65
CA HIS A 17 -38.60 9.31 5.79
C HIS A 17 -39.27 10.68 5.50
N GLN A 18 -39.40 11.09 4.24
CA GLN A 18 -40.12 12.32 3.87
C GLN A 18 -41.64 12.14 3.85
N THR A 19 -42.16 10.94 3.57
CA THR A 19 -43.61 10.69 3.55
C THR A 19 -44.21 10.62 4.96
N ILE A 20 -43.47 10.11 5.96
CA ILE A 20 -43.97 10.00 7.35
C ILE A 20 -44.03 11.36 8.06
N LEU A 21 -43.25 12.36 7.62
CA LEU A 21 -43.23 13.70 8.21
C LEU A 21 -44.27 14.67 7.63
N GLN A 22 -44.91 14.36 6.50
CA GLN A 22 -45.95 15.22 5.91
C GLN A 22 -47.37 14.95 6.46
N ASP A 23 -47.65 13.77 6.99
CA ASP A 23 -48.97 13.45 7.58
C ASP A 23 -49.17 13.97 9.02
N ALA A 24 -48.17 14.66 9.59
CA ALA A 24 -48.28 15.29 10.91
C ALA A 24 -48.83 16.73 10.89
N GLN A 25 -49.12 17.29 9.72
CA GLN A 25 -49.80 18.59 9.60
C GLN A 25 -51.32 18.41 9.53
N ASN A 26 -51.92 17.94 10.63
CA ASN A 26 -53.36 18.07 10.85
C ASN A 26 -53.67 19.40 11.58
N PRO A 27 -54.79 20.06 11.24
CA PRO A 27 -55.08 21.43 11.64
C PRO A 27 -55.29 21.56 13.15
N ALA A 28 -54.85 22.69 13.68
CA ALA A 28 -55.04 23.10 15.07
C ALA A 28 -56.52 22.95 15.48
N LEU A 29 -56.82 21.88 16.20
CA LEU A 29 -58.04 21.78 16.99
C LEU A 29 -57.90 22.78 18.13
N ASP A 30 -58.72 23.83 18.06
CA ASP A 30 -58.91 24.84 19.09
C ASP A 30 -59.40 24.16 20.39
N LEU A 31 -58.44 23.79 21.24
CA LEU A 31 -58.67 23.22 22.56
C LEU A 31 -58.82 24.36 23.55
N THR A 32 -60.06 24.83 23.73
CA THR A 32 -60.42 25.68 24.85
C THR A 32 -60.23 24.91 26.18
N PRO A 33 -59.66 25.51 27.25
CA PRO A 33 -59.15 24.76 28.40
C PRO A 33 -60.16 24.50 29.54
N ASP A 34 -61.45 24.82 29.37
CA ASP A 34 -62.37 24.97 30.51
C ASP A 34 -63.24 23.75 30.84
N ARG A 35 -62.75 22.54 30.61
CA ARG A 35 -63.33 21.34 31.24
C ARG A 35 -62.28 20.56 32.01
N PRO A 36 -62.50 20.24 33.30
CA PRO A 36 -61.64 19.33 34.05
C PRO A 36 -61.77 17.92 33.46
N ALA A 37 -61.02 17.66 32.39
CA ALA A 37 -60.94 16.37 31.70
C ALA A 37 -60.26 15.29 32.55
N GLY A 38 -59.77 15.65 33.74
CA GLY A 38 -59.11 14.75 34.67
C GLY A 38 -60.02 13.69 35.29
N ASP A 39 -61.33 13.94 35.45
CA ASP A 39 -62.20 13.04 36.22
C ASP A 39 -63.10 12.10 35.39
N LEU A 40 -63.32 12.38 34.10
CA LEU A 40 -64.13 11.50 33.24
C LEU A 40 -63.33 10.38 32.56
N MET A 41 -61.99 10.46 32.56
CA MET A 41 -61.16 9.49 31.84
C MET A 41 -60.75 8.28 32.69
N TRP A 42 -60.91 8.36 34.03
CA TRP A 42 -60.56 7.26 34.94
C TRP A 42 -61.75 6.37 35.33
N ASN A 43 -62.99 6.78 35.02
CA ASN A 43 -64.18 5.93 35.12
C ASN A 43 -64.47 5.17 33.81
N VAL A 44 -63.43 4.93 33.00
CA VAL A 44 -63.52 4.07 31.83
C VAL A 44 -63.72 2.63 32.30
N HIS A 45 -64.79 1.99 31.82
CA HIS A 45 -65.17 0.62 32.15
C HIS A 45 -63.92 -0.31 32.15
N PRO A 46 -63.69 -1.14 33.18
CA PRO A 46 -62.47 -1.97 33.31
C PRO A 46 -62.10 -2.78 32.05
N GLU A 47 -63.11 -3.15 31.25
CA GLU A 47 -62.93 -3.84 29.97
C GLU A 47 -62.18 -3.01 28.91
N TRP A 48 -62.39 -1.69 28.88
CA TRP A 48 -61.71 -0.79 27.96
C TRP A 48 -60.24 -0.62 28.33
N HIS A 49 -59.92 -0.54 29.62
CA HIS A 49 -58.53 -0.49 30.09
C HIS A 49 -57.79 -1.79 29.71
N LYS A 50 -58.42 -2.94 29.95
CA LYS A 50 -57.90 -4.24 29.54
C LYS A 50 -57.68 -4.31 28.03
N HIS A 51 -58.67 -3.91 27.23
CA HIS A 51 -58.54 -3.90 25.77
C HIS A 51 -57.39 -3.00 25.28
N TYR A 52 -57.19 -1.84 25.93
CA TYR A 52 -56.06 -0.95 25.63
C TYR A 52 -54.72 -1.61 25.97
N GLN A 53 -54.60 -2.23 27.15
CA GLN A 53 -53.40 -2.97 27.56
C GLN A 53 -53.10 -4.10 26.57
N ASP A 54 -54.10 -4.93 26.25
CA ASP A 54 -53.97 -6.04 25.29
C ASP A 54 -53.55 -5.53 23.89
N ARG A 55 -54.05 -4.36 23.47
CA ARG A 55 -53.64 -3.74 22.21
C ARG A 55 -52.21 -3.21 22.27
N ALA A 56 -51.83 -2.55 23.35
CA ALA A 56 -50.47 -2.02 23.55
C ALA A 56 -49.44 -3.16 23.59
N GLU A 57 -49.74 -4.25 24.30
CA GLU A 57 -48.88 -5.44 24.34
C GLU A 57 -48.75 -6.11 22.98
N ARG A 58 -49.85 -6.25 22.23
CA ARG A 58 -49.81 -6.77 20.85
C ARG A 58 -48.95 -5.93 19.92
N LEU A 59 -49.06 -4.60 19.99
CA LEU A 59 -48.22 -3.69 19.20
C LEU A 59 -46.76 -3.77 19.61
N LYS A 60 -46.47 -3.81 20.91
CA LYS A 60 -45.11 -3.97 21.43
C LYS A 60 -44.50 -5.29 20.97
N ALA A 61 -45.24 -6.39 21.04
CA ALA A 61 -44.78 -7.71 20.57
C ALA A 61 -44.55 -7.73 19.05
N LYS A 62 -45.45 -7.10 18.27
CA LYS A 62 -45.28 -6.97 16.81
C LYS A 62 -44.02 -6.17 16.47
N ASN A 63 -43.85 -4.99 17.06
CA ASN A 63 -42.67 -4.14 16.84
C ASN A 63 -41.39 -4.86 17.27
N SER A 64 -41.40 -5.58 18.39
CA SER A 64 -40.25 -6.37 18.83
C SER A 64 -39.88 -7.47 17.85
N ARG A 65 -40.87 -8.14 17.24
CA ARG A 65 -40.62 -9.17 16.22
C ARG A 65 -40.08 -8.57 14.92
N GLU A 66 -40.64 -7.44 14.49
CA GLU A 66 -40.14 -6.73 13.30
C GLU A 66 -38.70 -6.25 13.51
N MET A 67 -38.39 -5.71 14.68
CA MET A 67 -37.02 -5.30 15.04
C MET A 67 -36.05 -6.49 14.99
N GLN A 68 -36.42 -7.64 15.57
CA GLN A 68 -35.60 -8.86 15.53
C GLN A 68 -35.38 -9.36 14.10
N ASN A 69 -36.39 -9.26 13.23
CA ASN A 69 -36.26 -9.66 11.83
C ASN A 69 -35.31 -8.73 11.06
N VAL A 70 -35.38 -7.42 11.32
CA VAL A 70 -34.49 -6.43 10.72
C VAL A 70 -33.05 -6.66 11.21
N GLU A 71 -32.86 -6.87 12.51
CA GLU A 71 -31.55 -7.18 13.10
C GLU A 71 -30.95 -8.46 12.50
N ALA A 72 -31.73 -9.55 12.44
CA ALA A 72 -31.29 -10.80 11.84
C ALA A 72 -30.95 -10.66 10.35
N TYR A 73 -31.71 -9.86 9.60
CA TYR A 73 -31.42 -9.55 8.20
C TYR A 73 -30.08 -8.82 8.06
N TRP A 74 -29.83 -7.78 8.87
CA TRP A 74 -28.60 -7.02 8.81
C TRP A 74 -27.39 -7.84 9.23
N VAL A 75 -27.48 -8.63 10.32
CA VAL A 75 -26.40 -9.54 10.74
C VAL A 75 -26.02 -10.48 9.60
N LYS A 76 -27.00 -11.14 8.98
CA LYS A 76 -26.75 -12.04 7.84
C LYS A 76 -26.10 -11.32 6.65
N ARG A 77 -26.49 -10.07 6.39
CA ARG A 77 -25.92 -9.26 5.32
C ARG A 77 -24.47 -8.85 5.62
N TYR A 78 -24.17 -8.46 6.85
CA TYR A 78 -22.81 -8.13 7.28
C TYR A 78 -21.89 -9.35 7.21
N ASP A 79 -22.32 -10.51 7.71
CA ASP A 79 -21.55 -11.74 7.63
C ASP A 79 -21.21 -12.13 6.18
N ALA A 80 -22.17 -11.93 5.25
CA ALA A 80 -21.95 -12.17 3.83
C ALA A 80 -20.92 -11.22 3.21
N LEU A 81 -20.97 -9.93 3.57
CA LEU A 81 -20.02 -8.92 3.10
C LEU A 81 -18.61 -9.15 3.66
N ASP A 82 -18.50 -9.48 4.95
CA ASP A 82 -17.21 -9.78 5.58
C ASP A 82 -16.54 -10.99 4.93
N LYS A 83 -17.33 -12.02 4.60
CA LYS A 83 -16.84 -13.16 3.83
C LYS A 83 -16.34 -12.76 2.44
N GLU A 84 -17.08 -11.93 1.71
CA GLU A 84 -16.67 -11.43 0.40
C GLU A 84 -15.37 -10.61 0.48
N ILE A 85 -15.24 -9.75 1.50
CA ILE A 85 -14.05 -8.94 1.73
C ILE A 85 -12.83 -9.84 2.02
N ALA A 86 -13.00 -10.87 2.84
CA ALA A 86 -11.95 -11.84 3.15
C ALA A 86 -11.50 -12.64 1.90
N GLU A 87 -12.45 -13.07 1.08
CA GLU A 87 -12.17 -13.77 -0.18
C GLU A 87 -11.41 -12.88 -1.16
N LYS A 88 -11.86 -11.64 -1.37
CA LYS A 88 -11.18 -10.68 -2.26
C LYS A 88 -9.79 -10.31 -1.76
N SER A 89 -9.62 -10.12 -0.45
CA SER A 89 -8.31 -9.84 0.16
C SER A 89 -7.32 -10.99 -0.08
N THR A 90 -7.78 -12.23 0.02
CA THR A 90 -6.98 -13.41 -0.29
C THR A 90 -6.57 -13.45 -1.76
N GLN A 91 -7.50 -13.15 -2.68
CA GLN A 91 -7.22 -13.09 -4.12
C GLN A 91 -6.19 -12.00 -4.45
N ILE A 92 -6.31 -10.80 -3.86
CA ILE A 92 -5.33 -9.72 -4.02
C ILE A 92 -3.94 -10.20 -3.58
N GLY A 93 -3.82 -10.80 -2.40
CA GLY A 93 -2.54 -11.33 -1.91
C GLY A 93 -1.95 -12.41 -2.83
N GLN A 94 -2.78 -13.27 -3.41
CA GLN A 94 -2.34 -14.28 -4.39
C GLN A 94 -1.86 -13.66 -5.71
N LEU A 95 -2.58 -12.66 -6.22
CA LEU A 95 -2.21 -11.92 -7.43
C LEU A 95 -0.94 -11.12 -7.23
N GLU A 96 -0.78 -10.41 -6.11
CA GLU A 96 0.45 -9.68 -5.77
C GLU A 96 1.66 -10.61 -5.70
N ASN A 97 1.51 -11.78 -5.08
CA ASN A 97 2.57 -12.79 -5.02
C ASN A 97 2.89 -13.36 -6.40
N SER A 98 1.88 -13.59 -7.23
CA SER A 98 2.06 -14.08 -8.60
C SER A 98 2.75 -13.02 -9.47
N LEU A 99 2.36 -11.75 -9.34
CA LEU A 99 3.01 -10.63 -10.02
C LEU A 99 4.45 -10.48 -9.57
N LYS A 100 4.75 -10.57 -8.26
CA LYS A 100 6.13 -10.57 -7.75
C LYS A 100 6.95 -11.71 -8.35
N LYS A 101 6.41 -12.93 -8.40
CA LYS A 101 7.09 -14.10 -9.01
C LYS A 101 7.31 -13.91 -10.51
N ALA A 102 6.30 -13.42 -11.23
CA ALA A 102 6.38 -13.15 -12.66
C ALA A 102 7.41 -12.04 -12.94
N ASN A 103 7.40 -10.95 -12.16
CA ASN A 103 8.41 -9.90 -12.24
C ASN A 103 9.79 -10.46 -11.98
N MET A 104 10.00 -11.25 -10.92
CA MET A 104 11.27 -11.94 -10.67
C MET A 104 11.68 -12.86 -11.82
N ALA A 105 10.74 -13.54 -12.47
CA ALA A 105 11.00 -14.44 -13.60
C ALA A 105 11.33 -13.67 -14.88
N CYS A 106 10.59 -12.61 -15.22
CA CYS A 106 10.91 -11.69 -16.30
C CYS A 106 12.29 -11.12 -16.09
N VAL A 107 12.55 -10.64 -14.88
CA VAL A 107 13.85 -10.13 -14.46
C VAL A 107 14.95 -11.21 -14.59
N LYS A 108 14.67 -12.49 -14.31
CA LYS A 108 15.61 -13.60 -14.61
C LYS A 108 15.80 -13.85 -16.11
N LEU A 109 14.76 -13.72 -16.92
CA LEU A 109 14.90 -13.78 -18.39
C LEU A 109 15.70 -12.58 -18.92
N TYR A 110 15.67 -11.46 -18.20
CA TYR A 110 16.55 -10.32 -18.39
C TYR A 110 17.92 -10.46 -17.70
N ASP A 111 18.29 -11.60 -17.06
CA ASP A 111 19.64 -11.82 -16.49
C ASP A 111 20.77 -11.76 -17.55
N ASN A 112 20.44 -11.45 -18.81
CA ASN A 112 21.32 -10.77 -19.74
C ASN A 112 21.60 -9.28 -19.35
N PHE A 113 21.49 -8.90 -18.08
CA PHE A 113 21.85 -7.58 -17.62
C PHE A 113 23.34 -7.38 -17.78
N ASN A 114 23.71 -6.48 -18.68
CA ASN A 114 25.06 -5.96 -18.76
C ASN A 114 25.38 -5.12 -17.51
N LEU A 115 26.64 -4.75 -17.34
CA LEU A 115 27.11 -3.96 -16.21
C LEU A 115 26.33 -2.62 -16.06
N ARG A 116 25.90 -2.02 -17.17
CA ARG A 116 25.02 -0.84 -17.18
C ARG A 116 23.67 -1.12 -16.52
N GLY A 117 23.00 -2.21 -16.88
CA GLY A 117 21.72 -2.61 -16.28
C GLY A 117 21.85 -2.85 -14.77
N ALA A 118 22.96 -3.47 -14.34
CA ALA A 118 23.25 -3.67 -12.93
C ALA A 118 23.34 -2.36 -12.13
N LEU A 119 24.08 -1.37 -12.62
CA LEU A 119 24.16 -0.05 -11.99
C LEU A 119 22.86 0.77 -12.15
N GLY A 120 22.12 0.48 -13.20
CA GLY A 120 20.98 1.21 -13.75
C GLY A 120 19.73 1.28 -12.88
N ALA A 121 18.72 1.92 -13.48
CA ALA A 121 17.33 1.91 -13.03
C ALA A 121 16.71 0.50 -13.03
N GLU A 122 17.43 -0.51 -13.51
CA GLU A 122 16.96 -1.88 -13.52
C GLU A 122 17.26 -2.58 -12.20
N ARG A 123 18.34 -2.21 -11.47
CA ARG A 123 18.76 -2.95 -10.27
C ARG A 123 19.24 -2.10 -9.10
N ILE A 124 20.50 -1.64 -9.05
CA ILE A 124 21.05 -1.03 -7.80
C ILE A 124 20.24 0.19 -7.38
N VAL A 125 19.97 1.11 -8.31
CA VAL A 125 19.22 2.34 -7.98
C VAL A 125 17.78 2.02 -7.61
N GLU A 126 17.13 1.09 -8.31
CA GLU A 126 15.73 0.74 -8.02
C GLU A 126 15.59 -0.01 -6.69
N HIS A 127 16.47 -0.99 -6.45
CA HIS A 127 16.51 -1.72 -5.18
C HIS A 127 16.82 -0.78 -3.99
N ALA A 128 17.67 0.23 -4.20
CA ALA A 128 17.90 1.28 -3.21
C ALA A 128 16.63 2.11 -2.93
N LYS A 129 15.80 2.40 -3.94
CA LYS A 129 14.50 3.09 -3.75
C LYS A 129 13.52 2.22 -2.97
N GLU A 130 13.36 0.95 -3.37
CA GLU A 130 12.46 -0.01 -2.70
C GLU A 130 12.81 -0.15 -1.21
N LEU A 131 14.11 -0.13 -0.88
CA LEU A 131 14.61 -0.22 0.49
C LEU A 131 14.73 1.13 1.21
N ASN A 132 14.24 2.23 0.61
CA ASN A 132 14.32 3.60 1.15
C ASN A 132 15.75 3.99 1.60
N LYS A 133 16.77 3.65 0.81
CA LYS A 133 18.18 3.98 1.11
C LYS A 133 18.53 5.45 0.83
N PHE A 134 17.66 6.19 0.16
CA PHE A 134 17.82 7.62 -0.09
C PHE A 134 17.19 8.43 1.06
N HIS A 135 17.94 9.38 1.61
CA HIS A 135 17.40 10.34 2.58
C HIS A 135 16.61 11.42 1.81
N GLY A 136 15.30 11.20 1.66
CA GLY A 136 14.40 12.12 0.95
C GLY A 136 14.05 11.64 -0.47
N ASN A 137 13.76 12.59 -1.37
CA ASN A 137 13.39 12.25 -2.74
C ASN A 137 14.58 11.66 -3.50
N CYS A 138 14.37 10.50 -4.13
CA CYS A 138 15.37 9.93 -5.03
C CYS A 138 15.62 10.91 -6.18
N PRO A 139 16.89 11.28 -6.46
CA PRO A 139 17.18 12.15 -7.59
C PRO A 139 16.75 11.50 -8.91
N SER A 140 16.40 12.34 -9.89
CA SER A 140 16.09 11.88 -11.24
C SER A 140 17.36 11.45 -11.97
N GLY A 141 17.33 10.23 -12.51
CA GLY A 141 18.43 9.66 -13.29
C GLY A 141 19.41 8.78 -12.50
N THR A 142 19.94 7.75 -13.17
CA THR A 142 20.79 6.73 -12.54
C THR A 142 22.06 7.31 -11.93
N GLN A 143 22.83 8.11 -12.70
CA GLN A 143 24.12 8.61 -12.21
C GLN A 143 23.97 9.54 -11.01
N ALA A 144 22.91 10.37 -10.97
CA ALA A 144 22.61 11.22 -9.83
C ALA A 144 22.31 10.38 -8.58
N ALA A 145 21.54 9.30 -8.72
CA ALA A 145 21.26 8.38 -7.62
C ALA A 145 22.52 7.64 -7.16
N LEU A 146 23.39 7.19 -8.07
CA LEU A 146 24.68 6.57 -7.73
C LEU A 146 25.60 7.56 -6.99
N ASN A 147 25.63 8.82 -7.39
CA ASN A 147 26.38 9.85 -6.69
C ASN A 147 25.89 10.02 -5.24
N VAL A 148 24.57 10.03 -5.02
CA VAL A 148 24.00 10.06 -3.66
C VAL A 148 24.39 8.82 -2.87
N LEU A 149 24.27 7.62 -3.45
CA LEU A 149 24.71 6.38 -2.81
C LEU A 149 26.19 6.41 -2.44
N ALA A 150 27.03 7.02 -3.29
CA ALA A 150 28.45 7.16 -3.04
C ALA A 150 28.78 8.08 -1.85
N THR A 151 27.85 8.96 -1.45
CA THR A 151 28.03 9.79 -0.24
C THR A 151 27.81 9.02 1.06
N THR A 152 27.15 7.85 1.01
CA THR A 152 26.79 7.07 2.20
C THR A 152 28.02 6.52 2.92
N HIS A 153 27.94 6.41 4.25
CA HIS A 153 29.04 5.85 5.05
C HIS A 153 29.37 4.40 4.67
N ALA A 154 28.33 3.59 4.39
CA ALA A 154 28.50 2.20 3.97
C ALA A 154 29.31 2.09 2.67
N PHE A 155 28.97 2.89 1.66
CA PHE A 155 29.71 2.91 0.40
C PHE A 155 31.16 3.35 0.61
N LYS A 156 31.38 4.47 1.31
CA LYS A 156 32.74 4.99 1.57
C LYS A 156 33.63 3.97 2.27
N LYS A 157 33.08 3.23 3.24
CA LYS A 157 33.81 2.16 3.94
C LYS A 157 34.22 1.03 2.99
N ILE A 158 33.32 0.60 2.12
CA ILE A 158 33.61 -0.44 1.11
C ILE A 158 34.68 0.08 0.14
N LEU A 159 34.50 1.28 -0.41
CA LEU A 159 35.42 1.87 -1.37
C LEU A 159 36.83 2.03 -0.80
N ALA A 160 36.97 2.50 0.44
CA ALA A 160 38.26 2.60 1.12
C ALA A 160 38.95 1.24 1.27
N GLY A 161 38.18 0.17 1.48
CA GLY A 161 38.68 -1.21 1.47
C GLY A 161 39.24 -1.61 0.11
N GLU A 162 38.51 -1.33 -0.97
CA GLU A 162 38.96 -1.62 -2.34
C GLU A 162 40.20 -0.81 -2.73
N ILE A 163 40.22 0.49 -2.43
CA ILE A 163 41.36 1.38 -2.69
C ILE A 163 42.62 0.83 -2.00
N LYS A 164 42.52 0.50 -0.72
CA LYS A 164 43.66 -0.04 0.05
C LYS A 164 44.11 -1.40 -0.47
N ALA A 165 43.17 -2.30 -0.78
CA ALA A 165 43.50 -3.65 -1.25
C ALA A 165 44.22 -3.64 -2.60
N ARG A 166 43.91 -2.66 -3.46
CA ARG A 166 44.48 -2.52 -4.81
C ARG A 166 45.66 -1.54 -4.88
N GLY A 167 45.97 -0.83 -3.80
CA GLY A 167 47.03 0.18 -3.77
C GLY A 167 46.75 1.38 -4.68
N LEU A 168 45.49 1.78 -4.81
CA LEU A 168 45.07 2.87 -5.70
C LEU A 168 45.11 4.23 -5.00
N ASP A 169 45.15 5.30 -5.79
CA ASP A 169 44.98 6.65 -5.28
C ASP A 169 43.49 6.97 -5.05
N GLU A 170 43.17 7.51 -3.86
CA GLU A 170 41.78 7.81 -3.49
C GLU A 170 41.15 8.87 -4.39
N LYS A 171 41.90 9.91 -4.78
CA LYS A 171 41.36 11.01 -5.59
C LYS A 171 41.05 10.53 -7.00
N ASP A 172 41.92 9.69 -7.56
CA ASP A 172 41.70 9.12 -8.89
C ASP A 172 40.44 8.25 -8.91
N VAL A 173 40.26 7.38 -7.91
CA VAL A 173 39.05 6.54 -7.80
C VAL A 173 37.79 7.39 -7.58
N GLN A 174 37.85 8.42 -6.73
CA GLN A 174 36.71 9.32 -6.50
C GLN A 174 36.33 10.09 -7.77
N SER A 175 37.31 10.46 -8.61
CA SER A 175 37.06 11.16 -9.88
C SER A 175 36.28 10.31 -10.90
N CYS A 176 36.35 8.98 -10.80
CA CYS A 176 35.61 8.05 -11.65
C CYS A 176 34.12 7.94 -11.27
N ILE A 177 33.75 8.15 -10.00
CA ILE A 177 32.39 7.91 -9.50
C ILE A 177 31.32 8.67 -10.30
N PRO A 178 31.47 9.99 -10.58
CA PRO A 178 30.45 10.76 -11.31
C PRO A 178 30.27 10.34 -12.77
N LEU A 179 31.17 9.51 -13.31
CA LEU A 179 31.17 9.06 -14.71
C LEU A 179 30.89 7.56 -14.85
N VAL A 180 30.86 6.80 -13.75
CA VAL A 180 30.85 5.33 -13.76
C VAL A 180 29.71 4.74 -14.59
N TYR A 181 28.50 5.32 -14.53
CA TYR A 181 27.36 4.84 -15.31
C TYR A 181 27.52 5.16 -16.80
N HIS A 182 28.09 6.32 -17.13
CA HIS A 182 28.36 6.71 -18.50
C HIS A 182 29.38 5.77 -19.14
N GLU A 183 30.48 5.47 -18.43
CA GLU A 183 31.51 4.54 -18.92
C GLU A 183 30.97 3.13 -19.12
N CYS A 184 30.19 2.60 -18.17
CA CYS A 184 29.51 1.31 -18.35
C CYS A 184 28.55 1.29 -19.54
N SER A 185 27.95 2.44 -19.87
CA SER A 185 27.02 2.55 -20.99
C SER A 185 27.70 2.47 -22.34
N LYS A 186 28.99 2.82 -22.43
CA LYS A 186 29.78 2.67 -23.67
C LYS A 186 30.07 1.20 -24.00
N ARG A 187 30.15 0.35 -22.97
CA ARG A 187 30.58 -1.05 -23.06
C ARG A 187 29.45 -2.03 -22.70
N ALA A 188 28.29 -1.82 -23.29
CA ALA A 188 27.07 -2.60 -23.05
C ALA A 188 27.13 -3.99 -23.70
N HIS A 189 28.09 -4.84 -23.30
CA HIS A 189 28.19 -6.21 -23.80
C HIS A 189 27.11 -7.11 -23.17
N GLY A 190 26.47 -7.95 -23.98
CA GLY A 190 25.51 -8.93 -23.50
C GLY A 190 26.15 -9.86 -22.47
N ASN A 191 25.40 -10.20 -21.42
CA ASN A 191 25.92 -10.96 -20.30
C ASN A 191 25.34 -12.38 -20.24
N THR A 192 26.09 -13.33 -19.68
CA THR A 192 25.73 -14.76 -19.57
C THR A 192 25.07 -15.07 -18.22
N GLY A 193 24.18 -14.20 -17.72
CA GLY A 193 23.46 -14.45 -16.46
C GLY A 193 24.15 -13.96 -15.17
N MET A 194 25.41 -13.53 -15.23
CA MET A 194 26.18 -13.13 -14.05
C MET A 194 27.02 -11.89 -14.37
N ILE A 195 26.86 -10.80 -13.62
CA ILE A 195 27.57 -9.54 -13.89
C ILE A 195 29.07 -9.78 -13.85
N THR A 196 29.73 -9.57 -14.97
CA THR A 196 31.17 -9.73 -15.10
C THR A 196 31.78 -8.37 -15.36
N ILE A 197 32.73 -7.98 -14.51
CA ILE A 197 33.58 -6.81 -14.72
C ILE A 197 34.86 -7.34 -15.38
N TYR A 198 35.07 -6.99 -16.65
CA TYR A 198 36.29 -7.32 -17.38
C TYR A 198 37.34 -6.24 -17.13
N SER A 199 38.55 -6.64 -16.76
CA SER A 199 39.65 -5.69 -16.48
C SER A 199 40.13 -4.96 -17.74
N GLU A 200 40.03 -5.59 -18.91
CA GLU A 200 40.34 -4.97 -20.21
C GLU A 200 39.39 -3.81 -20.55
N ASP A 201 38.16 -3.89 -20.07
CA ASP A 201 37.10 -2.92 -20.35
C ASP A 201 37.12 -1.75 -19.37
N HIS A 202 37.93 -1.75 -18.31
CA HIS A 202 37.84 -0.75 -17.27
C HIS A 202 39.19 -0.47 -16.64
N THR A 203 39.46 0.81 -16.35
CA THR A 203 40.68 1.12 -15.57
C THR A 203 40.57 0.52 -14.17
N SER A 204 41.70 0.28 -13.50
CA SER A 204 41.69 -0.22 -12.12
C SER A 204 40.88 0.68 -11.17
N ASN A 205 40.84 1.98 -11.44
CA ASN A 205 40.07 2.96 -10.67
C ASN A 205 38.56 2.82 -10.90
N GLU A 206 38.15 2.64 -12.16
CA GLU A 206 36.76 2.36 -12.51
C GLU A 206 36.30 1.03 -11.90
N CYS A 207 37.11 -0.04 -12.02
CA CYS A 207 36.83 -1.34 -11.41
C CYS A 207 36.60 -1.23 -9.89
N ALA A 208 37.45 -0.50 -9.18
CA ALA A 208 37.28 -0.30 -7.74
C ALA A 208 35.95 0.38 -7.39
N ALA A 209 35.55 1.42 -8.14
CA ALA A 209 34.26 2.08 -7.94
C ALA A 209 33.08 1.15 -8.24
N LEU A 210 33.14 0.39 -9.34
CA LEU A 210 32.11 -0.59 -9.74
C LEU A 210 31.92 -1.68 -8.70
N VAL A 211 33.03 -2.27 -8.25
CA VAL A 211 33.05 -3.32 -7.23
C VAL A 211 32.48 -2.78 -5.93
N ALA A 212 32.78 -1.53 -5.55
CA ALA A 212 32.21 -0.93 -4.36
C ALA A 212 30.67 -0.82 -4.44
N PHE A 213 30.10 -0.44 -5.59
CA PHE A 213 28.65 -0.42 -5.77
C PHE A 213 28.03 -1.82 -5.71
N LEU A 214 28.65 -2.80 -6.36
CA LEU A 214 28.15 -4.19 -6.35
C LEU A 214 28.25 -4.82 -4.97
N LYS A 215 29.34 -4.58 -4.21
CA LYS A 215 29.48 -5.00 -2.81
C LYS A 215 28.46 -4.32 -1.91
N LEU A 216 28.20 -3.02 -2.12
CA LEU A 216 27.17 -2.30 -1.37
C LEU A 216 25.80 -2.95 -1.57
N GLN A 217 25.43 -3.23 -2.83
CA GLN A 217 24.15 -3.88 -3.14
C GLN A 217 24.10 -5.35 -2.70
N SER A 218 25.24 -6.06 -2.68
CA SER A 218 25.33 -7.42 -2.14
C SER A 218 25.04 -7.48 -0.64
N GLY A 219 25.27 -6.36 0.09
CA GLY A 219 24.85 -6.19 1.47
C GLY A 219 23.35 -5.98 1.65
N TRP A 220 22.59 -5.80 0.57
CA TRP A 220 21.13 -5.73 0.58
C TRP A 220 20.56 -7.12 0.25
N GLY A 221 19.46 -7.52 0.90
CA GLY A 221 18.85 -8.83 0.66
C GLY A 221 18.49 -9.00 -0.82
N GLY A 222 18.94 -10.07 -1.48
CA GLY A 222 18.75 -10.24 -2.92
C GLY A 222 19.84 -9.58 -3.80
N GLY A 223 21.05 -9.41 -3.26
CA GLY A 223 22.24 -9.01 -3.99
C GLY A 223 22.43 -9.72 -5.34
N LEU A 224 22.89 -8.99 -6.35
CA LEU A 224 23.24 -9.56 -7.65
C LEU A 224 24.49 -10.41 -7.51
N LYS A 225 24.54 -11.52 -8.25
CA LYS A 225 25.79 -12.30 -8.37
C LYS A 225 26.69 -11.63 -9.40
N TRP A 226 27.95 -11.44 -9.03
CA TRP A 226 28.93 -10.81 -9.89
C TRP A 226 30.33 -11.39 -9.67
N ARG A 227 31.23 -11.18 -10.63
CA ARG A 227 32.66 -11.52 -10.55
C ARG A 227 33.53 -10.53 -11.33
N GLU A 228 34.80 -10.47 -11.00
CA GLU A 228 35.85 -9.83 -11.80
C GLU A 228 36.58 -10.89 -12.62
N VAL A 229 36.95 -10.56 -13.86
CA VAL A 229 37.75 -11.42 -14.74
C VAL A 229 38.79 -10.57 -15.44
N ASP A 230 40.02 -11.06 -15.54
CA ASP A 230 41.12 -10.32 -16.15
C ASP A 230 40.92 -10.15 -17.66
N GLU A 231 40.61 -11.23 -18.37
CA GLU A 231 40.46 -11.29 -19.83
C GLU A 231 39.12 -11.93 -20.24
N ARG A 232 38.65 -11.64 -21.46
CA ARG A 232 37.34 -12.08 -21.94
C ARG A 232 37.28 -13.53 -22.43
#